data_AF-A0A7D7QNX3-F1
#
_entry.id   AF-A0A7D7QNX3-F1
#
_cell.length_a   1.000
_cell.length_b   1.000
_cell.length_c   1.000
_cell.angle_alpha   90.00
_cell.angle_beta   90.00
_cell.angle_gamma   90.00
#
_symmetry.space_group_name_H-M   'P 1'
#
loop_
_entity.id
_entity.type
_entity.pdbx_description
1 polymer ?
#
loop_
_entity_poly.entity_id
_entity_poly.type
_entity_poly.pdbx_seq_one_letter_code
_entity_poly.pdbx_strand_id
1 'polypeptide(L)'
;MSTVKIDNRIPKIQNKLFEQAHTNSLELKPVAIAMSKQGIKGEKLYSHPGMLPLPVPICEYLLSFNARQMTILSATFFANLYKYVANSEYQSLISNMSIAEKVFASYSDEFMILHQETNEEMDHIWSFRTVYSMVCREIGIQSSFNEPGFFYGSVGAIPQSDFDSFDTRFTFDEELNETLSNLQKGKSFLKNIVEQTQQQGSNFTYRTLRFMIGDAMRMLPAEKVQESGLGSLTLLYRYMANVELKKSEAYLFDSPEKFDYEPLAFELNQGHLTDEARHYTTSFDLGVELYRVAPPEAQDFIRYFMQLIVEDYISASFTTYLEKLDLTVQGIMLTDVRIGLNSLSMSLHHPELADKQVDINQLVHSWRQVSSKWRNIIGYIEQKSWQYKSQQLERLIKELGLELNTTKLGNRYERYKDALAIKEIQKVVEVA
;
A
#
# COMPACT_ATOMS: atom_id res chain seq x y z
N MET A 1 13.91 -15.41 28.79
CA MET A 1 13.25 -14.35 27.99
C MET A 1 11.81 -14.24 28.48
N SER A 2 11.36 -13.05 28.89
CA SER A 2 9.92 -12.80 29.10
C SER A 2 9.29 -12.70 27.72
N THR A 3 8.52 -13.70 27.30
CA THR A 3 7.74 -13.65 26.06
C THR A 3 6.42 -12.95 26.36
N VAL A 4 5.95 -12.09 25.45
CA VAL A 4 4.65 -11.45 25.60
C VAL A 4 3.59 -12.55 25.50
N LYS A 5 2.80 -12.73 26.56
CA LYS A 5 1.72 -13.72 26.58
C LYS A 5 0.47 -13.08 25.99
N ILE A 6 0.16 -13.42 24.74
CA ILE A 6 -1.07 -12.99 24.06
C ILE A 6 -2.26 -13.85 24.53
N ASP A 7 -3.47 -13.31 24.41
CA ASP A 7 -4.71 -14.05 24.65
C ASP A 7 -4.78 -15.32 23.76
N ASN A 8 -4.97 -16.48 24.39
CA ASN A 8 -5.09 -17.80 23.75
C ASN A 8 -6.19 -17.92 22.68
N ARG A 9 -7.13 -16.95 22.60
CA ARG A 9 -8.13 -16.89 21.52
C ARG A 9 -7.52 -16.59 20.16
N ILE A 10 -6.42 -15.84 20.10
CA ILE A 10 -5.80 -15.41 18.85
C ILE A 10 -5.03 -16.53 18.18
N PRO A 11 -4.20 -17.32 18.88
CA PRO A 11 -3.64 -18.57 18.35
C PRO A 11 -4.71 -19.49 17.76
N LYS A 12 -5.96 -19.49 18.27
CA LYS A 12 -7.04 -20.29 17.68
C LYS A 12 -7.59 -19.71 16.38
N ILE A 13 -7.77 -18.39 16.30
CA ILE A 13 -8.17 -17.70 15.06
C ILE A 13 -7.07 -17.88 14.01
N GLN A 14 -5.84 -17.71 14.45
CA GLN A 14 -4.63 -17.80 13.65
C GLN A 14 -4.29 -19.21 13.21
N ASN A 15 -4.44 -20.23 14.06
CA ASN A 15 -4.32 -21.64 13.67
C ASN A 15 -5.43 -22.03 12.70
N LYS A 16 -6.64 -21.51 12.86
CA LYS A 16 -7.70 -21.72 11.87
C LYS A 16 -7.35 -21.06 10.54
N LEU A 17 -6.77 -19.86 10.54
CA LEU A 17 -6.27 -19.19 9.33
C LEU A 17 -5.07 -19.93 8.72
N PHE A 18 -4.19 -20.49 9.55
CA PHE A 18 -3.02 -21.27 9.15
C PHE A 18 -3.45 -22.61 8.53
N GLU A 19 -4.34 -23.37 9.19
CA GLU A 19 -4.93 -24.60 8.66
C GLU A 19 -5.66 -24.33 7.33
N GLN A 20 -6.40 -23.21 7.24
CA GLN A 20 -7.03 -22.79 5.99
C GLN A 20 -6.01 -22.41 4.90
N ALA A 21 -4.94 -21.71 5.24
CA ALA A 21 -3.86 -21.34 4.29
C ALA A 21 -3.27 -22.56 3.60
N HIS A 22 -3.07 -23.66 4.34
CA HIS A 22 -2.48 -24.88 3.83
C HIS A 22 -3.45 -25.79 3.07
N THR A 23 -4.76 -25.48 3.07
CA THR A 23 -5.73 -26.28 2.32
C THR A 23 -5.75 -25.97 0.82
N ASN A 24 -5.38 -24.76 0.40
CA ASN A 24 -5.41 -24.32 -1.02
C ASN A 24 -4.30 -23.30 -1.36
N SER A 25 -3.10 -23.43 -0.78
CA SER A 25 -1.98 -22.52 -1.09
C SER A 25 -1.66 -22.61 -2.59
N LEU A 26 -1.88 -21.53 -3.34
CA LEU A 26 -1.45 -21.40 -4.72
C LEU A 26 -0.05 -20.78 -4.73
N GLU A 27 0.96 -21.53 -5.11
CA GLU A 27 2.25 -20.92 -5.45
C GLU A 27 2.04 -20.01 -6.68
N LEU A 28 2.37 -18.72 -6.56
CA LEU A 28 2.15 -17.73 -7.63
C LEU A 28 3.23 -17.82 -8.70
N LYS A 29 4.43 -18.30 -8.34
CA LYS A 29 5.57 -18.44 -9.27
C LYS A 29 5.21 -19.22 -10.55
N PRO A 30 4.61 -20.42 -10.50
CA PRO A 30 4.15 -21.13 -11.71
C PRO A 30 3.24 -20.29 -12.62
N VAL A 31 2.28 -19.57 -12.04
CA VAL A 31 1.33 -18.71 -12.77
C VAL A 31 2.10 -17.57 -13.45
N ALA A 32 2.98 -16.89 -12.74
CA ALA A 32 3.80 -15.81 -13.29
C ALA A 32 4.74 -16.29 -14.41
N ILE A 33 5.30 -17.50 -14.31
CA ILE A 33 6.11 -18.11 -15.37
C ILE A 33 5.24 -18.38 -16.61
N ALA A 34 4.02 -18.91 -16.42
CA ALA A 34 3.08 -19.14 -17.51
C ALA A 34 2.70 -17.82 -18.21
N MET A 35 2.37 -16.78 -17.44
CA MET A 35 2.12 -15.43 -17.95
C MET A 35 3.31 -14.89 -18.74
N SER A 36 4.53 -15.06 -18.20
CA SER A 36 5.76 -14.58 -18.83
C SER A 36 6.02 -15.23 -20.19
N LYS A 37 5.72 -16.52 -20.32
CA LYS A 37 5.79 -17.26 -21.60
C LYS A 37 4.68 -16.86 -22.57
N GLN A 38 3.50 -16.52 -22.06
CA GLN A 38 2.37 -16.11 -22.88
C GLN A 38 2.57 -14.71 -23.48
N GLY A 39 3.11 -13.77 -22.70
CA GLY A 39 3.20 -12.35 -23.08
C GLY A 39 1.83 -11.66 -23.08
N ILE A 40 1.79 -10.41 -23.57
CA ILE A 40 0.54 -9.65 -23.69
C ILE A 40 -0.19 -10.08 -24.96
N LYS A 41 -1.23 -10.91 -24.86
CA LYS A 41 -1.94 -11.48 -26.03
C LYS A 41 -3.41 -11.09 -26.13
N GLY A 42 -3.88 -10.94 -27.37
CA GLY A 42 -5.28 -10.67 -27.67
C GLY A 42 -5.78 -9.34 -27.15
N GLU A 43 -7.07 -9.29 -26.87
CA GLU A 43 -7.81 -8.09 -26.42
C GLU A 43 -8.31 -8.24 -24.97
N LYS A 44 -7.73 -9.18 -24.22
CA LYS A 44 -8.09 -9.44 -22.83
C LYS A 44 -7.48 -8.40 -21.91
N LEU A 45 -8.25 -8.00 -20.89
CA LEU A 45 -7.82 -6.98 -19.92
C LEU A 45 -7.05 -7.61 -18.76
N TYR A 46 -6.01 -6.91 -18.30
CA TYR A 46 -5.24 -7.29 -17.11
C TYR A 46 -5.74 -6.56 -15.86
N SER A 47 -6.69 -5.64 -16.01
CA SER A 47 -7.35 -4.93 -14.92
C SER A 47 -8.65 -4.29 -15.39
N HIS A 48 -9.57 -4.03 -14.46
CA HIS A 48 -10.80 -3.30 -14.69
C HIS A 48 -10.47 -1.86 -15.11
N PRO A 49 -11.04 -1.31 -16.21
CA PRO A 49 -10.69 0.02 -16.70
C PRO A 49 -10.91 1.15 -15.67
N GLY A 50 -11.92 1.01 -14.81
CA GLY A 50 -12.18 1.95 -13.72
C GLY A 50 -11.20 1.89 -12.54
N MET A 51 -10.25 0.94 -12.54
CA MET A 51 -9.14 0.89 -11.58
C MET A 51 -7.91 1.65 -12.06
N LEU A 52 -7.83 1.97 -13.36
CA LEU A 52 -6.76 2.80 -13.89
C LEU A 52 -6.86 4.19 -13.25
N PRO A 53 -5.84 4.67 -12.53
CA PRO A 53 -5.83 6.01 -11.95
C PRO A 53 -5.51 7.03 -13.06
N LEU A 54 -6.45 7.11 -14.00
CA LEU A 54 -6.48 7.93 -15.20
C LEU A 54 -7.94 8.36 -15.43
N PRO A 55 -8.20 9.52 -16.03
CA PRO A 55 -9.56 10.03 -16.20
C PRO A 55 -10.24 9.41 -17.44
N VAL A 56 -10.15 8.08 -17.60
CA VAL A 56 -10.66 7.33 -18.76
C VAL A 56 -12.10 7.73 -19.11
N PRO A 57 -13.06 7.83 -18.17
CA PRO A 57 -14.46 8.10 -18.52
C PRO A 57 -14.74 9.48 -19.12
N ILE A 58 -13.81 10.43 -18.98
CA ILE A 58 -13.99 11.84 -19.36
C ILE A 58 -12.89 12.35 -20.30
N CYS A 59 -12.02 11.46 -20.78
CA CYS A 59 -10.89 11.80 -21.63
C CYS A 59 -11.07 11.17 -23.02
N GLU A 60 -11.41 12.00 -24.02
CA GLU A 60 -11.58 11.55 -25.41
C GLU A 60 -10.36 10.81 -25.95
N TYR A 61 -9.16 11.27 -25.60
CA TYR A 61 -7.91 10.62 -26.02
C TYR A 61 -7.83 9.18 -25.50
N LEU A 62 -8.10 8.94 -24.21
CA LEU A 62 -8.09 7.59 -23.62
C LEU A 62 -9.25 6.73 -24.13
N LEU A 63 -10.42 7.33 -24.37
CA LEU A 63 -11.57 6.66 -24.99
C LEU A 63 -11.33 6.27 -26.44
N SER A 64 -10.38 6.90 -27.12
CA SER A 64 -10.02 6.58 -28.51
C SER A 64 -9.19 5.30 -28.65
N PHE A 65 -8.76 4.70 -27.54
CA PHE A 65 -7.98 3.47 -27.56
C PHE A 65 -8.86 2.31 -27.97
N ASN A 66 -8.42 1.53 -28.96
CA ASN A 66 -9.09 0.28 -29.32
C ASN A 66 -8.87 -0.79 -28.24
N ALA A 67 -9.54 -1.94 -28.37
CA ALA A 67 -9.47 -3.01 -27.39
C ALA A 67 -8.03 -3.50 -27.14
N ARG A 68 -7.23 -3.70 -28.19
CA ARG A 68 -5.82 -4.10 -28.09
C ARG A 68 -4.96 -3.05 -27.37
N GLN A 69 -5.13 -1.77 -27.69
CA GLN A 69 -4.44 -0.66 -27.02
C GLN A 69 -4.80 -0.59 -25.54
N MET A 70 -6.06 -0.89 -25.19
CA MET A 70 -6.51 -0.94 -23.81
C MET A 70 -6.00 -2.15 -23.04
N THR A 71 -5.88 -3.32 -23.69
CA THR A 71 -5.16 -4.46 -23.15
C THR A 71 -3.73 -4.08 -22.74
N ILE A 72 -3.00 -3.39 -23.62
CA ILE A 72 -1.62 -2.97 -23.34
C ILE A 72 -1.58 -1.99 -22.15
N LEU A 73 -2.45 -0.98 -22.14
CA LEU A 73 -2.53 -0.04 -21.01
C LEU A 73 -2.84 -0.78 -19.70
N SER A 74 -3.83 -1.66 -19.70
CA SER A 74 -4.22 -2.44 -18.52
C SER A 74 -3.09 -3.37 -18.03
N ALA A 75 -2.28 -3.93 -18.94
CA ALA A 75 -1.13 -4.77 -18.62
C ALA A 75 0.02 -3.95 -18.02
N THR A 76 0.30 -2.76 -18.55
CA THR A 76 1.29 -1.86 -17.97
C THR A 76 0.88 -1.36 -16.59
N PHE A 77 -0.41 -1.11 -16.37
CA PHE A 77 -0.94 -0.79 -15.04
C PHE A 77 -0.80 -1.95 -14.07
N PHE A 78 -1.21 -3.16 -14.48
CA PHE A 78 -1.05 -4.36 -13.68
C PHE A 78 0.41 -4.55 -13.23
N ALA A 79 1.35 -4.41 -14.17
CA ALA A 79 2.79 -4.51 -13.87
C ALA A 79 3.28 -3.41 -12.92
N ASN A 80 2.90 -2.15 -13.13
CA ASN A 80 3.33 -1.05 -12.25
C ASN A 80 2.70 -1.13 -10.85
N LEU A 81 1.44 -1.57 -10.75
CA LEU A 81 0.79 -1.85 -9.47
C LEU A 81 1.55 -2.94 -8.71
N TYR A 82 1.81 -4.08 -9.35
CA TYR A 82 2.52 -5.19 -8.69
C TYR A 82 4.00 -4.92 -8.44
N LYS A 83 4.62 -4.02 -9.20
CA LYS A 83 5.93 -3.44 -8.85
C LYS A 83 5.84 -2.69 -7.52
N TYR A 84 4.86 -1.80 -7.35
CA TYR A 84 4.67 -1.06 -6.11
C TYR A 84 4.35 -1.97 -4.91
N VAL A 85 3.50 -2.99 -5.13
CA VAL A 85 3.20 -4.04 -4.14
C VAL A 85 4.51 -4.71 -3.70
N ALA A 86 5.27 -5.31 -4.62
CA ALA A 86 6.51 -6.02 -4.30
C ALA A 86 7.55 -5.18 -3.53
N ASN A 87 7.68 -3.89 -3.88
CA ASN A 87 8.60 -3.00 -3.17
C ASN A 87 8.12 -2.67 -1.74
N SER A 88 6.81 -2.77 -1.49
CA SER A 88 6.22 -2.66 -0.14
C SER A 88 6.44 -3.95 0.66
N GLU A 89 6.17 -5.10 0.05
CA GLU A 89 6.37 -6.45 0.61
C GLU A 89 7.82 -6.71 1.04
N TYR A 90 8.80 -6.16 0.31
CA TYR A 90 10.21 -6.28 0.67
C TYR A 90 10.52 -5.77 2.09
N GLN A 91 9.83 -4.70 2.52
CA GLN A 91 9.95 -4.20 3.89
C GLN A 91 9.23 -5.13 4.88
N SER A 92 8.08 -5.68 4.49
CA SER A 92 7.33 -6.68 5.26
C SER A 92 8.20 -7.90 5.59
N LEU A 93 9.02 -8.40 4.66
CA LEU A 93 9.96 -9.50 4.89
C LEU A 93 10.87 -9.26 6.09
N ILE A 94 11.49 -8.08 6.11
CA ILE A 94 12.45 -7.68 7.15
C ILE A 94 11.73 -7.56 8.50
N SER A 95 10.58 -6.89 8.51
CA SER A 95 9.81 -6.69 9.73
C SER A 95 9.24 -7.99 10.29
N ASN A 96 8.69 -8.87 9.45
CA ASN A 96 8.04 -10.11 9.89
C ASN A 96 9.04 -10.99 10.64
N MET A 97 10.23 -11.21 10.08
CA MET A 97 11.30 -11.94 10.74
C MET A 97 11.72 -11.28 12.05
N SER A 98 11.90 -9.94 12.04
CA SER A 98 12.32 -9.21 13.23
C SER A 98 11.29 -9.27 14.36
N ILE A 99 9.99 -9.16 14.04
CA ILE A 99 8.90 -9.28 15.02
C ILE A 99 8.87 -10.70 15.57
N ALA A 100 8.88 -11.71 14.70
CA ALA A 100 8.82 -13.11 15.09
C ALA A 100 9.90 -13.44 16.13
N GLU A 101 11.16 -13.09 15.83
CA GLU A 101 12.30 -13.40 16.67
C GLU A 101 12.39 -12.58 17.96
N LYS A 102 11.94 -11.32 17.95
CA LYS A 102 12.13 -10.39 19.07
C LYS A 102 10.94 -10.33 20.01
N VAL A 103 9.73 -10.64 19.53
CA VAL A 103 8.48 -10.46 20.30
C VAL A 103 7.94 -11.81 20.78
N PHE A 104 8.02 -12.85 19.96
CA PHE A 104 7.36 -14.13 20.22
C PHE A 104 8.33 -15.22 20.65
N ALA A 105 7.78 -16.25 21.30
CA ALA A 105 8.56 -17.45 21.63
C ALA A 105 8.90 -18.20 20.34
N SER A 106 10.11 -18.73 20.24
CA SER A 106 10.50 -19.57 19.10
C SER A 106 9.51 -20.72 18.92
N TYR A 107 9.04 -20.90 17.68
CA TYR A 107 8.07 -21.94 17.28
C TYR A 107 6.69 -21.83 17.94
N SER A 108 6.32 -20.67 18.50
CA SER A 108 4.92 -20.36 18.80
C SER A 108 4.11 -20.19 17.51
N ASP A 109 2.79 -20.21 17.61
CA ASP A 109 1.89 -20.08 16.45
C ASP A 109 2.12 -18.72 15.75
N GLU A 110 2.21 -17.63 16.50
CA GLU A 110 2.49 -16.28 15.97
C GLU A 110 3.85 -16.22 15.26
N PHE A 111 4.85 -16.88 15.83
CA PHE A 111 6.18 -16.98 15.23
C PHE A 111 6.11 -17.72 13.88
N MET A 112 5.45 -18.88 13.85
CA MET A 112 5.35 -19.70 12.64
C MET A 112 4.52 -19.02 11.55
N ILE A 113 3.48 -18.28 11.92
CA ILE A 113 2.67 -17.51 10.98
C ILE A 113 3.49 -16.42 10.31
N LEU A 114 4.22 -15.60 11.07
CA LEU A 114 5.03 -14.54 10.47
C LEU A 114 6.15 -15.10 9.58
N HIS A 115 6.72 -16.26 9.90
CA HIS A 115 7.65 -16.96 9.02
C HIS A 115 6.98 -17.47 7.74
N GLN A 116 5.77 -18.00 7.82
CA GLN A 116 5.00 -18.43 6.67
C GLN A 116 4.66 -17.23 5.76
N GLU A 117 4.15 -16.14 6.34
CA GLU A 117 3.85 -14.91 5.60
C GLU A 117 5.13 -14.37 4.93
N THR A 118 6.29 -14.43 5.58
CA THR A 118 7.58 -14.08 4.96
C THR A 118 7.89 -14.92 3.71
N ASN A 119 7.57 -16.21 3.71
CA ASN A 119 7.77 -17.07 2.53
C ASN A 119 6.79 -16.72 1.40
N GLU A 120 5.53 -16.44 1.75
CA GLU A 120 4.48 -16.01 0.81
C GLU A 120 4.88 -14.69 0.13
N GLU A 121 5.24 -13.67 0.92
CA GLU A 121 5.71 -12.36 0.44
C GLU A 121 6.94 -12.49 -0.48
N MET A 122 7.84 -13.45 -0.21
CA MET A 122 8.96 -13.74 -1.12
C MET A 122 8.47 -14.36 -2.45
N ASP A 123 7.48 -15.25 -2.41
CA ASP A 123 6.85 -15.81 -3.61
C ASP A 123 6.18 -14.72 -4.47
N HIS A 124 5.49 -13.78 -3.80
CA HIS A 124 4.85 -12.62 -4.41
C HIS A 124 5.86 -11.75 -5.16
N ILE A 125 6.93 -11.30 -4.49
CA ILE A 125 7.98 -10.46 -5.08
C ILE A 125 8.58 -11.11 -6.34
N TRP A 126 8.88 -12.41 -6.29
CA TRP A 126 9.40 -13.15 -7.44
C TRP A 126 8.42 -13.18 -8.61
N SER A 127 7.15 -13.42 -8.31
CA SER A 127 6.06 -13.49 -9.29
C SER A 127 5.83 -12.14 -9.96
N PHE A 128 5.72 -11.07 -9.17
CA PHE A 128 5.51 -9.70 -9.64
C PHE A 128 6.69 -9.16 -10.45
N ARG A 129 7.92 -9.47 -10.02
CA ARG A 129 9.12 -9.15 -10.80
C ARG A 129 9.12 -9.86 -12.16
N THR A 130 8.65 -11.10 -12.20
CA THR A 130 8.55 -11.89 -13.43
C THR A 130 7.52 -11.28 -14.40
N VAL A 131 6.34 -10.91 -13.89
CA VAL A 131 5.31 -10.21 -14.68
C VAL A 131 5.82 -8.87 -15.19
N TYR A 132 6.44 -8.06 -14.33
CA TYR A 132 6.98 -6.74 -14.72
C TYR A 132 8.03 -6.86 -15.82
N SER A 133 8.93 -7.85 -15.69
CA SER A 133 9.97 -8.12 -16.68
C SER A 133 9.37 -8.58 -18.01
N MET A 134 8.30 -9.37 -17.98
CA MET A 134 7.55 -9.72 -19.19
C MET A 134 6.99 -8.47 -19.85
N VAL A 135 6.26 -7.62 -19.12
CA VAL A 135 5.66 -6.42 -19.70
C VAL A 135 6.74 -5.49 -20.27
N CYS A 136 7.84 -5.23 -19.56
CA CYS A 136 8.95 -4.42 -20.10
C CYS A 136 9.50 -4.98 -21.42
N ARG A 137 9.65 -6.30 -21.53
CA ARG A 137 10.12 -6.97 -22.74
C ARG A 137 9.13 -6.81 -23.91
N GLU A 138 7.84 -7.00 -23.66
CA GLU A 138 6.79 -6.86 -24.69
C GLU A 138 6.63 -5.40 -25.16
N ILE A 139 6.75 -4.45 -24.22
CA ILE A 139 6.70 -3.02 -24.52
C ILE A 139 7.97 -2.53 -25.23
N GLY A 140 9.10 -3.23 -25.07
CA GLY A 140 10.38 -2.86 -25.68
C GLY A 140 11.14 -1.78 -24.91
N ILE A 141 10.96 -1.70 -23.58
CA ILE A 141 11.66 -0.73 -22.73
C ILE A 141 12.58 -1.40 -21.71
N GLN A 142 13.60 -0.64 -21.29
CA GLN A 142 14.40 -0.97 -20.12
C GLN A 142 13.96 -0.10 -18.95
N SER A 143 13.37 -0.71 -17.92
CA SER A 143 12.96 -0.02 -16.70
C SER A 143 13.39 -0.79 -15.47
N SER A 144 13.83 -0.07 -14.44
CA SER A 144 14.12 -0.65 -13.13
C SER A 144 12.83 -1.19 -12.47
N PHE A 145 12.96 -2.34 -11.79
CA PHE A 145 11.94 -2.87 -10.89
C PHE A 145 11.99 -2.22 -9.49
N ASN A 146 13.15 -1.74 -9.07
CA ASN A 146 13.34 -1.09 -7.77
C ASN A 146 12.69 0.30 -7.78
N GLU A 147 11.84 0.57 -6.78
CA GLU A 147 11.28 1.88 -6.50
C GLU A 147 10.84 2.00 -5.01
N PRO A 148 10.63 3.22 -4.49
CA PRO A 148 10.08 3.39 -3.15
C PRO A 148 8.67 2.77 -3.00
N GLY A 149 8.50 1.87 -2.02
CA GLY A 149 7.20 1.26 -1.66
C GLY A 149 6.41 2.08 -0.63
N PHE A 150 5.35 1.49 -0.08
CA PHE A 150 4.42 2.11 0.89
C PHE A 150 5.14 2.77 2.08
N PHE A 151 6.10 2.05 2.67
CA PHE A 151 6.79 2.45 3.90
C PHE A 151 7.75 3.65 3.77
N TYR A 152 7.92 4.19 2.55
CA TYR A 152 8.70 5.40 2.29
C TYR A 152 7.88 6.69 2.51
N GLY A 153 6.67 6.59 3.07
CA GLY A 153 5.74 7.72 3.23
C GLY A 153 4.81 7.92 2.04
N SER A 154 4.78 6.96 1.10
CA SER A 154 3.93 6.99 -0.09
C SER A 154 2.46 6.66 0.19
N VAL A 155 2.15 6.45 1.49
CA VAL A 155 0.81 6.46 2.08
C VAL A 155 0.14 7.84 2.01
N GLY A 156 0.94 8.92 2.04
CA GLY A 156 0.48 10.31 1.98
C GLY A 156 0.83 11.01 0.67
N ALA A 157 0.74 12.34 0.67
CA ALA A 157 1.20 13.18 -0.43
C ALA A 157 2.68 13.56 -0.20
N ILE A 158 3.56 13.27 -1.15
CA ILE A 158 5.02 13.46 -0.99
C ILE A 158 5.52 14.56 -1.95
N PRO A 159 6.34 15.51 -1.52
CA PRO A 159 7.05 16.39 -2.44
C PRO A 159 7.85 15.59 -3.48
N GLN A 160 7.75 15.93 -4.76
CA GLN A 160 8.46 15.24 -5.84
C GLN A 160 9.97 15.20 -5.58
N SER A 161 10.53 16.30 -5.06
CA SER A 161 11.95 16.37 -4.68
C SER A 161 12.34 15.36 -3.60
N ASP A 162 11.46 15.09 -2.64
CA ASP A 162 11.70 14.09 -1.60
C ASP A 162 11.68 12.69 -2.23
N PHE A 163 10.68 12.40 -3.06
CA PHE A 163 10.57 11.12 -3.75
C PHE A 163 11.79 10.82 -4.64
N ASP A 164 12.24 11.80 -5.41
CA ASP A 164 13.41 11.67 -6.29
C ASP A 164 14.71 11.45 -5.50
N SER A 165 14.74 11.92 -4.24
CA SER A 165 15.87 11.75 -3.33
C SER A 165 15.85 10.44 -2.54
N PHE A 166 14.75 9.66 -2.60
CA PHE A 166 14.63 8.43 -1.84
C PHE A 166 15.69 7.41 -2.26
N ASP A 167 16.62 7.13 -1.36
CA ASP A 167 17.50 5.98 -1.46
C ASP A 167 16.81 4.78 -0.80
N THR A 168 16.63 3.72 -1.59
CA THR A 168 16.10 2.45 -1.07
C THR A 168 17.15 1.62 -0.34
N ARG A 169 18.42 2.03 -0.39
CA ARG A 169 19.50 1.46 0.42
C ARG A 169 19.44 2.01 1.83
N PHE A 170 19.77 1.16 2.79
CA PHE A 170 19.95 1.59 4.15
C PHE A 170 21.16 2.51 4.29
N THR A 171 20.94 3.70 4.87
CA THR A 171 21.98 4.63 5.29
C THR A 171 21.78 4.93 6.77
N PHE A 172 22.86 4.77 7.56
CA PHE A 172 22.86 5.07 8.99
C PHE A 172 23.65 6.34 9.23
N ASP A 173 22.99 7.38 9.71
CA ASP A 173 23.59 8.68 10.01
C ASP A 173 23.34 9.09 11.47
N GLU A 174 23.74 10.31 11.80
CA GLU A 174 23.66 10.85 13.16
C GLU A 174 22.22 10.91 13.69
N GLU A 175 21.25 11.27 12.84
CA GLU A 175 19.85 11.40 13.24
C GLU A 175 19.22 10.02 13.57
N LEU A 176 19.49 9.01 12.74
CA LEU A 176 19.04 7.64 13.02
C LEU A 176 19.80 7.02 14.20
N ASN A 177 21.05 7.42 14.43
CA ASN A 177 21.81 7.03 15.61
C ASN A 177 21.22 7.61 16.91
N GLU A 178 20.74 8.86 16.89
CA GLU A 178 20.02 9.45 18.02
C GLU A 178 18.70 8.70 18.30
N THR A 179 17.94 8.38 17.25
CA THR A 179 16.73 7.55 17.36
C THR A 179 17.05 6.21 18.00
N LEU A 180 18.09 5.52 17.52
CA LEU A 180 18.51 4.23 18.07
C LEU A 180 18.94 4.35 19.55
N SER A 181 19.67 5.40 19.90
CA SER A 181 20.09 5.67 21.28
C SER A 181 18.88 5.85 22.21
N ASN A 182 17.86 6.59 21.77
CA ASN A 182 16.63 6.76 22.55
C ASN A 182 15.87 5.42 22.72
N LEU A 183 15.77 4.60 21.66
CA LEU A 183 15.17 3.27 21.77
C LEU A 183 15.96 2.33 22.70
N GLN A 184 17.29 2.40 22.70
CA GLN A 184 18.15 1.62 23.61
C GLN A 184 17.94 1.98 25.08
N LYS A 185 17.67 3.27 25.37
CA LYS A 185 17.39 3.73 26.74
C LYS A 185 16.03 3.24 27.25
N GLY A 186 15.11 2.85 26.35
CA GLY A 186 13.82 2.23 26.69
C GLY A 186 12.66 3.23 26.75
N LYS A 187 11.54 2.81 27.33
CA LYS A 187 10.24 3.50 27.17
C LYS A 187 10.22 4.95 27.64
N SER A 188 11.02 5.30 28.66
CA SER A 188 11.09 6.67 29.19
C SER A 188 11.63 7.70 28.18
N PHE A 189 12.24 7.25 27.08
CA PHE A 189 12.84 8.13 26.06
C PHE A 189 12.04 8.15 24.75
N LEU A 190 10.90 7.44 24.65
CA LEU A 190 10.07 7.44 23.44
C LEU A 190 9.51 8.83 23.12
N LYS A 191 9.22 9.63 24.15
CA LYS A 191 8.76 11.01 23.98
C LYS A 191 9.77 11.88 23.22
N ASN A 192 11.07 11.65 23.41
CA ASN A 192 12.10 12.40 22.69
C ASN A 192 12.04 12.11 21.18
N ILE A 193 11.76 10.88 20.78
CA ILE A 193 11.60 10.51 19.37
C ILE A 193 10.37 11.21 18.78
N VAL A 194 9.26 11.22 19.53
CA VAL A 194 8.05 11.96 19.14
C VAL A 194 8.37 13.44 18.95
N GLU A 195 8.99 14.09 19.94
CA GLU A 195 9.34 15.51 19.90
C GLU A 195 10.30 15.84 18.73
N GLN A 196 11.28 14.98 18.45
CA GLN A 196 12.17 15.12 17.29
C GLN A 196 11.37 15.09 15.98
N THR A 197 10.47 14.12 15.79
CA THR A 197 9.66 14.04 14.56
C THR A 197 8.69 15.22 14.41
N GLN A 198 8.17 15.79 15.50
CA GLN A 198 7.31 16.97 15.46
C GLN A 198 8.06 18.25 15.05
N GLN A 199 9.34 18.34 15.39
CA GLN A 199 10.19 19.49 15.07
C GLN A 199 10.76 19.43 13.65
N GLN A 200 10.78 18.24 13.06
CA GLN A 200 11.32 18.00 11.73
C GLN A 200 10.21 17.80 10.68
N GLY A 201 10.60 17.71 9.41
CA GLY A 201 9.65 17.53 8.29
C GLY A 201 9.16 16.09 8.10
N SER A 202 8.20 15.90 7.19
CA SER A 202 7.62 14.59 6.87
C SER A 202 8.67 13.59 6.35
N ASN A 203 9.66 14.04 5.58
CA ASN A 203 10.74 13.18 5.09
C ASN A 203 11.50 12.51 6.25
N PHE A 204 11.95 13.30 7.23
CA PHE A 204 12.59 12.76 8.44
C PHE A 204 11.68 11.79 9.20
N THR A 205 10.39 12.15 9.35
CA THR A 205 9.41 11.32 10.05
C THR A 205 9.27 9.94 9.42
N TYR A 206 9.08 9.86 8.10
CA TYR A 206 8.92 8.59 7.41
C TYR A 206 10.21 7.78 7.30
N ARG A 207 11.34 8.46 7.18
CA ARG A 207 12.66 7.82 7.26
C ARG A 207 12.89 7.19 8.63
N THR A 208 12.53 7.90 9.70
CA THR A 208 12.59 7.43 11.08
C THR A 208 11.64 6.26 11.30
N LEU A 209 10.39 6.35 10.84
CA LEU A 209 9.42 5.24 10.87
C LEU A 209 9.96 3.97 10.20
N ARG A 210 10.47 4.09 8.96
CA ARG A 210 11.05 2.98 8.20
C ARG A 210 12.24 2.36 8.95
N PHE A 211 13.10 3.20 9.53
CA PHE A 211 14.21 2.73 10.35
C PHE A 211 13.71 1.95 11.58
N MET A 212 12.72 2.49 12.30
CA MET A 212 12.19 1.91 13.52
C MET A 212 11.52 0.55 13.29
N ILE A 213 10.73 0.40 12.23
CA ILE A 213 10.02 -0.85 11.92
C ILE A 213 10.90 -1.90 11.23
N GLY A 214 12.10 -1.52 10.80
CA GLY A 214 13.03 -2.37 10.04
C GLY A 214 14.35 -2.58 10.77
N ASP A 215 15.37 -1.79 10.41
CA ASP A 215 16.74 -1.97 10.89
C ASP A 215 16.89 -1.81 12.41
N ALA A 216 16.18 -0.88 13.05
CA ALA A 216 16.27 -0.67 14.49
C ALA A 216 15.83 -1.92 15.28
N MET A 217 14.75 -2.59 14.87
CA MET A 217 14.29 -3.83 15.52
C MET A 217 15.35 -4.93 15.48
N ARG A 218 16.11 -5.03 14.38
CA ARG A 218 17.22 -6.01 14.26
C ARG A 218 18.37 -5.66 15.20
N MET A 219 18.71 -4.37 15.30
CA MET A 219 19.81 -3.85 16.12
C MET A 219 19.52 -3.89 17.62
N LEU A 220 18.25 -3.83 18.02
CA LEU A 220 17.86 -3.79 19.42
C LEU A 220 17.76 -5.20 20.05
N PRO A 221 18.04 -5.33 21.36
CA PRO A 221 17.71 -6.54 22.10
C PRO A 221 16.19 -6.69 22.23
N ALA A 222 15.72 -7.93 22.33
CA ALA A 222 14.28 -8.28 22.38
C ALA A 222 13.50 -7.50 23.44
N GLU A 223 14.09 -7.33 24.63
CA GLU A 223 13.50 -6.55 25.73
C GLU A 223 13.18 -5.11 25.30
N LYS A 224 14.08 -4.44 24.58
CA LYS A 224 13.88 -3.06 24.15
C LYS A 224 12.86 -2.93 23.03
N VAL A 225 12.79 -3.93 22.15
CA VAL A 225 11.75 -4.02 21.11
C VAL A 225 10.36 -4.14 21.74
N GLN A 226 10.22 -5.02 22.73
CA GLN A 226 8.96 -5.24 23.44
C GLN A 226 8.57 -4.04 24.32
N GLU A 227 9.52 -3.51 25.10
CA GLU A 227 9.30 -2.37 25.99
C GLU A 227 8.87 -1.12 25.22
N SER A 228 9.43 -0.90 24.03
CA SER A 228 9.13 0.25 23.18
C SER A 228 7.85 0.08 22.33
N GLY A 229 7.24 -1.12 22.35
CA GLY A 229 6.05 -1.40 21.55
C GLY A 229 6.30 -1.47 20.03
N LEU A 230 7.55 -1.63 19.58
CA LEU A 230 7.89 -1.62 18.15
C LEU A 230 7.20 -2.75 17.38
N GLY A 231 7.00 -3.91 17.99
CA GLY A 231 6.25 -5.01 17.37
C GLY A 231 4.81 -4.62 17.00
N SER A 232 4.14 -3.86 17.88
CA SER A 232 2.80 -3.34 17.63
C SER A 232 2.81 -2.28 16.53
N LEU A 233 3.69 -1.28 16.64
CA LEU A 233 3.82 -0.22 15.63
C LEU A 233 4.03 -0.81 14.23
N THR A 234 4.93 -1.77 14.10
CA THR A 234 5.25 -2.41 12.83
C THR A 234 4.06 -3.17 12.25
N LEU A 235 3.36 -3.99 13.04
CA LEU A 235 2.19 -4.74 12.57
C LEU A 235 1.02 -3.83 12.21
N LEU A 236 0.78 -2.76 12.97
CA LEU A 236 -0.28 -1.79 12.69
C LEU A 236 0.06 -0.92 11.46
N TYR A 237 1.33 -0.60 11.23
CA TYR A 237 1.73 0.10 10.01
C TYR A 237 1.65 -0.82 8.78
N ARG A 238 2.02 -2.10 8.92
CA ARG A 238 1.78 -3.12 7.89
C ARG A 238 0.29 -3.30 7.60
N TYR A 239 -0.56 -3.28 8.62
CA TYR A 239 -2.02 -3.27 8.42
C TYR A 239 -2.47 -2.12 7.52
N MET A 240 -1.94 -0.91 7.71
CA MET A 240 -2.24 0.24 6.84
C MET A 240 -1.78 0.01 5.40
N ALA A 241 -0.61 -0.62 5.20
CA ALA A 241 -0.17 -1.02 3.86
C ALA A 241 -1.18 -2.01 3.24
N ASN A 242 -1.59 -3.02 3.99
CA ASN A 242 -2.55 -4.03 3.51
C ASN A 242 -3.93 -3.43 3.21
N VAL A 243 -4.38 -2.40 3.95
CA VAL A 243 -5.62 -1.67 3.61
C VAL A 243 -5.54 -1.05 2.21
N GLU A 244 -4.41 -0.43 1.88
CA GLU A 244 -4.21 0.20 0.56
C GLU A 244 -4.13 -0.84 -0.56
N LEU A 245 -3.32 -1.88 -0.35
CA LEU A 245 -3.03 -2.88 -1.36
C LEU A 245 -4.24 -3.78 -1.61
N LYS A 246 -4.87 -4.31 -0.55
CA LYS A 246 -6.04 -5.20 -0.65
C LYS A 246 -7.22 -4.55 -1.35
N LYS A 247 -7.45 -3.25 -1.13
CA LYS A 247 -8.45 -2.48 -1.88
C LYS A 247 -8.15 -2.49 -3.38
N SER A 248 -6.89 -2.27 -3.74
CA SER A 248 -6.49 -2.16 -5.15
C SER A 248 -6.66 -3.49 -5.87
N GLU A 249 -6.49 -4.59 -5.16
CA GLU A 249 -6.59 -5.93 -5.70
C GLU A 249 -8.00 -6.50 -5.73
N ALA A 250 -8.79 -6.30 -4.67
CA ALA A 250 -10.16 -6.79 -4.59
C ALA A 250 -11.08 -6.25 -5.69
N TYR A 251 -10.73 -5.09 -6.26
CA TYR A 251 -11.48 -4.44 -7.34
C TYR A 251 -10.73 -4.49 -8.69
N LEU A 252 -9.55 -5.12 -8.74
CA LEU A 252 -8.73 -5.19 -9.96
C LEU A 252 -9.45 -5.93 -11.09
N PHE A 253 -10.32 -6.89 -10.76
CA PHE A 253 -11.11 -7.69 -11.69
C PHE A 253 -12.62 -7.66 -11.38
N ASP A 254 -13.13 -6.52 -10.89
CA ASP A 254 -14.56 -6.36 -10.57
C ASP A 254 -15.45 -6.54 -11.82
N SER A 255 -16.71 -6.93 -11.62
CA SER A 255 -17.70 -7.18 -12.70
C SER A 255 -17.20 -8.13 -13.82
N PRO A 256 -16.72 -9.35 -13.51
CA PRO A 256 -16.18 -10.29 -14.50
C PRO A 256 -17.20 -10.73 -15.56
N GLU A 257 -18.50 -10.53 -15.32
CA GLU A 257 -19.56 -10.75 -16.30
C GLU A 257 -19.61 -9.70 -17.42
N LYS A 258 -18.91 -8.56 -17.27
CA LYS A 258 -18.91 -7.43 -18.22
C LYS A 258 -17.60 -7.26 -18.97
N PHE A 259 -16.53 -7.88 -18.53
CA PHE A 259 -15.18 -7.68 -19.07
C PHE A 259 -14.51 -9.03 -19.31
N ASP A 260 -13.82 -9.16 -20.45
CA ASP A 260 -13.01 -10.34 -20.76
C ASP A 260 -11.60 -10.14 -20.20
N TYR A 261 -11.32 -10.79 -19.07
CA TYR A 261 -10.04 -10.67 -18.37
C TYR A 261 -9.06 -11.77 -18.78
N GLU A 262 -7.77 -11.46 -18.70
CA GLU A 262 -6.72 -12.44 -18.92
C GLU A 262 -6.72 -13.46 -17.77
N PRO A 263 -7.00 -14.76 -18.03
CA PRO A 263 -7.22 -15.75 -16.97
C PRO A 263 -6.04 -15.91 -16.03
N LEU A 264 -4.81 -15.87 -16.53
CA LEU A 264 -3.63 -16.01 -15.68
C LEU A 264 -3.39 -14.77 -14.81
N ALA A 265 -3.74 -13.57 -15.29
CA ALA A 265 -3.67 -12.35 -14.48
C ALA A 265 -4.72 -12.36 -13.36
N PHE A 266 -5.92 -12.86 -13.67
CA PHE A 266 -6.97 -13.08 -12.69
C PHE A 266 -6.55 -14.11 -11.64
N GLU A 267 -6.01 -15.26 -12.06
CA GLU A 267 -5.52 -16.32 -11.17
C GLU A 267 -4.40 -15.82 -10.25
N LEU A 268 -3.41 -15.10 -10.79
CA LEU A 268 -2.33 -14.50 -10.01
C LEU A 268 -2.87 -13.57 -8.92
N ASN A 269 -3.81 -12.70 -9.28
CA ASN A 269 -4.43 -11.77 -8.33
C ASN A 269 -5.27 -12.48 -7.28
N GLN A 270 -6.04 -13.51 -7.64
CA GLN A 270 -6.85 -14.25 -6.67
C GLN A 270 -5.98 -15.04 -5.68
N GLY A 271 -4.88 -15.64 -6.16
CA GLY A 271 -3.90 -16.27 -5.28
C GLY A 271 -3.33 -15.28 -4.27
N HIS A 272 -2.81 -14.15 -4.77
CA HIS A 272 -2.26 -13.10 -3.91
C HIS A 272 -3.28 -12.54 -2.91
N LEU A 273 -4.50 -12.21 -3.38
CA LEU A 273 -5.57 -11.67 -2.54
C LEU A 273 -5.96 -12.61 -1.40
N THR A 274 -5.85 -13.93 -1.62
CA THR A 274 -6.14 -14.95 -0.61
C THR A 274 -5.09 -14.95 0.50
N ASP A 275 -3.83 -14.72 0.16
CA ASP A 275 -2.72 -14.60 1.09
C ASP A 275 -2.82 -13.30 1.89
N GLU A 276 -2.98 -12.18 1.18
CA GLU A 276 -3.15 -10.86 1.80
C GLU A 276 -4.38 -10.75 2.69
N ALA A 277 -5.44 -11.51 2.42
CA ALA A 277 -6.60 -11.56 3.30
C ALA A 277 -6.25 -12.06 4.71
N ARG A 278 -5.30 -13.00 4.80
CA ARG A 278 -4.79 -13.53 6.07
C ARG A 278 -3.82 -12.55 6.70
N HIS A 279 -2.85 -12.04 5.95
CA HIS A 279 -1.83 -11.10 6.43
C HIS A 279 -2.46 -9.83 7.02
N TYR A 280 -3.52 -9.35 6.37
CA TYR A 280 -4.36 -8.27 6.86
C TYR A 280 -4.90 -8.53 8.27
N THR A 281 -5.41 -9.74 8.52
CA THR A 281 -5.99 -10.14 9.81
C THR A 281 -4.89 -10.32 10.86
N THR A 282 -3.80 -11.01 10.51
CA THR A 282 -2.61 -11.17 11.36
C THR A 282 -2.08 -9.81 11.82
N SER A 283 -1.87 -8.88 10.89
CA SER A 283 -1.33 -7.56 11.16
C SER A 283 -2.20 -6.75 12.11
N PHE A 284 -3.52 -6.78 11.93
CA PHE A 284 -4.43 -6.07 12.81
C PHE A 284 -4.52 -6.69 14.20
N ASP A 285 -4.89 -7.97 14.27
CA ASP A 285 -5.27 -8.60 15.53
C ASP A 285 -4.05 -8.74 16.46
N LEU A 286 -2.88 -9.14 15.92
CA LEU A 286 -1.64 -9.14 16.71
C LEU A 286 -1.17 -7.73 17.05
N GLY A 287 -1.25 -6.79 16.11
CA GLY A 287 -0.83 -5.42 16.32
C GLY A 287 -1.59 -4.75 17.48
N VAL A 288 -2.91 -4.94 17.52
CA VAL A 288 -3.80 -4.42 18.57
C VAL A 288 -3.55 -5.10 19.92
N GLU A 289 -3.33 -6.42 19.97
CA GLU A 289 -3.00 -7.07 21.25
C GLU A 289 -1.66 -6.61 21.81
N LEU A 290 -0.63 -6.52 20.96
CA LEU A 290 0.66 -6.02 21.38
C LEU A 290 0.56 -4.58 21.88
N TYR A 291 -0.30 -3.75 21.26
CA TYR A 291 -0.61 -2.41 21.75
C TYR A 291 -1.23 -2.45 23.15
N ARG A 292 -2.25 -3.29 23.37
CA ARG A 292 -2.98 -3.38 24.65
C ARG A 292 -2.08 -3.78 25.83
N VAL A 293 -1.09 -4.63 25.59
CA VAL A 293 -0.15 -5.09 26.62
C VAL A 293 1.12 -4.24 26.74
N ALA A 294 1.32 -3.27 25.84
CA ALA A 294 2.46 -2.38 25.88
C ALA A 294 2.38 -1.42 27.10
N PRO A 295 3.52 -0.96 27.64
CA PRO A 295 3.54 0.08 28.66
C PRO A 295 2.83 1.37 28.19
N PRO A 296 2.26 2.18 29.11
CA PRO A 296 1.56 3.42 28.75
C PRO A 296 2.37 4.36 27.85
N GLU A 297 3.67 4.51 28.13
CA GLU A 297 4.56 5.36 27.32
C GLU A 297 4.71 4.85 25.88
N ALA A 298 4.70 3.52 25.70
CA ALA A 298 4.73 2.90 24.38
C ALA A 298 3.38 3.00 23.67
N GLN A 299 2.27 2.92 24.41
CA GLN A 299 0.94 3.16 23.83
C GLN A 299 0.80 4.58 23.29
N ASP A 300 1.25 5.59 24.04
CA ASP A 300 1.29 6.99 23.59
C ASP A 300 2.13 7.17 22.33
N PHE A 301 3.30 6.55 22.31
CA PHE A 301 4.21 6.54 21.16
C PHE A 301 3.57 5.88 19.92
N ILE A 302 2.95 4.70 20.07
CA ILE A 302 2.27 4.01 18.97
C ILE A 302 1.10 4.84 18.45
N ARG A 303 0.26 5.39 19.35
CA ARG A 303 -0.89 6.22 18.97
C ARG A 303 -0.46 7.45 18.16
N TYR A 304 0.61 8.13 18.58
CA TYR A 304 1.13 9.28 17.88
C TYR A 304 1.49 8.94 16.42
N PHE A 305 2.31 7.90 16.20
CA PHE A 305 2.70 7.53 14.84
C PHE A 305 1.56 6.98 14.00
N MET A 306 0.67 6.17 14.59
CA MET A 306 -0.50 5.65 13.89
C MET A 306 -1.48 6.76 13.52
N GLN A 307 -1.63 7.80 14.36
CA GLN A 307 -2.42 8.97 14.03
C GLN A 307 -1.84 9.73 12.83
N LEU A 308 -0.53 9.98 12.81
CA LEU A 308 0.13 10.61 11.65
C LEU A 308 -0.11 9.82 10.36
N ILE A 309 0.11 8.50 10.40
CA ILE A 309 -0.08 7.61 9.24
C ILE A 309 -1.54 7.64 8.75
N VAL A 310 -2.51 7.57 9.67
CA VAL A 310 -3.94 7.60 9.33
C VAL A 310 -4.35 8.95 8.74
N GLU A 311 -3.89 10.06 9.31
CA GLU A 311 -4.20 11.41 8.80
C GLU A 311 -3.63 11.63 7.39
N ASP A 312 -2.38 11.24 7.18
CA ASP A 312 -1.73 11.39 5.87
C ASP A 312 -2.39 10.46 4.83
N TYR A 313 -2.80 9.25 5.25
CA TYR A 313 -3.56 8.34 4.41
C TYR A 313 -4.94 8.89 4.04
N ILE A 314 -5.68 9.49 4.99
CA ILE A 314 -6.97 10.13 4.71
C ILE A 314 -6.78 11.27 3.70
N SER A 315 -5.77 12.10 3.93
CA SER A 315 -5.46 13.25 3.07
C SER A 315 -5.21 12.81 1.62
N ALA A 316 -4.46 11.73 1.41
CA ALA A 316 -4.20 11.20 0.08
C ALA A 316 -5.40 10.43 -0.52
N SER A 317 -6.01 9.52 0.24
CA SER A 317 -7.00 8.57 -0.29
C SER A 317 -8.34 9.21 -0.63
N PHE A 318 -8.79 10.22 0.11
CA PHE A 318 -10.08 10.89 -0.09
C PHE A 318 -9.96 12.19 -0.91
N THR A 319 -8.84 12.35 -1.62
CA THR A 319 -8.66 13.36 -2.66
C THR A 319 -9.15 12.81 -3.99
N THR A 320 -10.01 13.55 -4.71
CA THR A 320 -10.49 13.15 -6.03
C THR A 320 -9.35 13.16 -7.05
N TYR A 321 -9.48 12.39 -8.13
CA TYR A 321 -8.43 12.30 -9.14
C TYR A 321 -7.99 13.67 -9.70
N LEU A 322 -8.94 14.57 -10.01
CA LEU A 322 -8.61 15.88 -10.58
C LEU A 322 -7.89 16.80 -9.56
N GLU A 323 -8.22 16.71 -8.28
CA GLU A 323 -7.46 17.40 -7.22
C GLU A 323 -6.05 16.82 -7.09
N LYS A 324 -5.87 15.50 -7.23
CA LYS A 324 -4.52 14.89 -7.23
C LYS A 324 -3.66 15.37 -8.38
N LEU A 325 -4.24 15.57 -9.58
CA LEU A 325 -3.53 16.15 -10.71
C LEU A 325 -3.07 17.60 -10.44
N ASP A 326 -3.90 18.41 -9.79
CA ASP A 326 -3.52 19.78 -9.41
C ASP A 326 -2.34 19.78 -8.42
N LEU A 327 -2.33 18.85 -7.47
CA LEU A 327 -1.21 18.65 -6.54
C LEU A 327 0.06 18.19 -7.26
N THR A 328 -0.05 17.28 -8.22
CA THR A 328 1.09 16.80 -9.01
C THR A 328 1.79 17.93 -9.76
N VAL A 329 1.05 18.87 -10.34
CA VAL A 329 1.63 20.05 -11.00
C VAL A 329 2.31 21.01 -10.02
N GLN A 330 1.90 21.01 -8.76
CA GLN A 330 2.54 21.77 -7.69
C GLN A 330 3.79 21.07 -7.12
N GLY A 331 4.22 19.96 -7.74
CA GLY A 331 5.36 19.18 -7.28
C GLY A 331 5.02 18.26 -6.11
N ILE A 332 3.75 17.88 -5.93
CA ILE A 332 3.31 16.92 -4.91
C ILE A 332 2.88 15.63 -5.58
N MET A 333 3.66 14.57 -5.37
CA MET A 333 3.41 13.25 -5.91
C MET A 333 2.42 12.46 -5.06
N LEU A 334 1.41 11.88 -5.72
CA LEU A 334 0.54 10.86 -5.15
C LEU A 334 0.74 9.53 -5.88
N THR A 335 0.84 8.46 -5.11
CA THR A 335 1.26 7.13 -5.58
C THR A 335 0.38 6.59 -6.69
N ASP A 336 -0.93 6.73 -6.58
CA ASP A 336 -1.89 6.25 -7.59
C ASP A 336 -1.76 7.03 -8.90
N VAL A 337 -1.68 8.36 -8.86
CA VAL A 337 -1.44 9.19 -10.06
C VAL A 337 -0.11 8.82 -10.72
N ARG A 338 0.96 8.66 -9.94
CA ARG A 338 2.27 8.23 -10.45
C ARG A 338 2.17 6.89 -11.17
N ILE A 339 1.56 5.88 -10.54
CA ILE A 339 1.39 4.55 -11.15
C ILE A 339 0.60 4.67 -12.47
N GLY A 340 -0.48 5.46 -12.50
CA GLY A 340 -1.29 5.66 -13.71
C GLY A 340 -0.53 6.33 -14.84
N LEU A 341 0.16 7.43 -14.56
CA LEU A 341 0.96 8.16 -15.55
C LEU A 341 2.16 7.33 -16.03
N ASN A 342 2.82 6.58 -15.15
CA ASN A 342 3.89 5.66 -15.53
C ASN A 342 3.37 4.55 -16.44
N SER A 343 2.18 4.03 -16.17
CA SER A 343 1.54 3.01 -17.00
C SER A 343 1.21 3.55 -18.39
N LEU A 344 0.62 4.74 -18.46
CA LEU A 344 0.36 5.41 -19.74
C LEU A 344 1.68 5.65 -20.50
N SER A 345 2.68 6.25 -19.86
CA SER A 345 3.99 6.50 -20.45
C SER A 345 4.64 5.22 -20.99
N MET A 346 4.63 4.15 -20.19
CA MET A 346 5.12 2.85 -20.59
C MET A 346 4.35 2.32 -21.81
N SER A 347 3.01 2.37 -21.79
CA SER A 347 2.18 1.84 -22.89
C SER A 347 2.45 2.52 -24.23
N LEU A 348 2.75 3.82 -24.23
CA LEU A 348 3.01 4.60 -25.45
C LEU A 348 4.30 4.19 -26.18
N HIS A 349 5.18 3.40 -25.55
CA HIS A 349 6.36 2.84 -26.23
C HIS A 349 6.01 1.63 -27.11
N HIS A 350 4.85 1.01 -26.91
CA HIS A 350 4.47 -0.20 -27.65
C HIS A 350 4.07 0.15 -29.10
N PRO A 351 4.47 -0.64 -30.11
CA PRO A 351 4.17 -0.36 -31.53
C PRO A 351 2.68 -0.18 -31.88
N GLU A 352 1.79 -0.90 -31.19
CA GLU A 352 0.32 -0.78 -31.34
C GLU A 352 -0.24 0.60 -30.92
N LEU A 353 0.55 1.44 -30.23
CA LEU A 353 0.20 2.80 -29.85
C LEU A 353 0.99 3.86 -30.64
N ALA A 354 1.63 3.47 -31.75
CA ALA A 354 2.38 4.40 -32.60
C ALA A 354 1.51 5.55 -33.16
N ASP A 355 0.21 5.33 -33.38
CA ASP A 355 -0.74 6.35 -33.82
C ASP A 355 -1.30 7.20 -32.65
N LYS A 356 -0.98 6.84 -31.40
CA LYS A 356 -1.48 7.49 -30.18
C LYS A 356 -0.44 8.37 -29.49
N GLN A 357 0.70 8.64 -30.10
CA GLN A 357 1.76 9.43 -29.46
C GLN A 357 1.24 10.81 -29.01
N VAL A 358 1.59 11.20 -27.78
CA VAL A 358 1.13 12.44 -27.15
C VAL A 358 2.15 12.95 -26.13
N ASP A 359 2.21 14.26 -25.95
CA ASP A 359 2.91 14.87 -24.81
C ASP A 359 2.05 14.70 -23.55
N ILE A 360 2.50 13.87 -22.62
CA ILE A 360 1.79 13.57 -21.36
C ILE A 360 1.57 14.84 -20.54
N ASN A 361 2.48 15.81 -20.55
CA ASN A 361 2.30 17.04 -19.79
C ASN A 361 1.17 17.89 -20.37
N GLN A 362 1.06 17.95 -21.70
CA GLN A 362 -0.06 18.62 -22.37
C GLN A 362 -1.38 17.88 -22.12
N LEU A 363 -1.36 16.55 -22.13
CA LEU A 363 -2.52 15.73 -21.85
C LEU A 363 -3.01 15.94 -20.40
N VAL A 364 -2.12 15.89 -19.41
CA VAL A 364 -2.44 16.20 -18.00
C VAL A 364 -2.97 17.62 -17.86
N HIS A 365 -2.37 18.59 -18.56
CA HIS A 365 -2.87 19.97 -18.57
C HIS A 365 -4.32 20.03 -19.09
N SER A 366 -4.64 19.28 -20.16
CA SER A 366 -5.99 19.25 -20.72
C SER A 366 -7.04 18.71 -19.73
N TRP A 367 -6.68 17.69 -18.93
CA TRP A 367 -7.58 17.11 -17.93
C TRP A 367 -7.93 18.08 -16.80
N ARG A 368 -7.03 19.02 -16.50
CA ARG A 368 -7.24 20.03 -15.45
C ARG A 368 -8.24 21.11 -15.87
N GLN A 369 -8.45 21.27 -17.19
CA GLN A 369 -9.41 22.21 -17.77
C GLN A 369 -10.85 21.65 -17.80
N VAL A 370 -11.06 20.40 -17.36
CA VAL A 370 -12.40 19.82 -17.23
C VAL A 370 -13.22 20.68 -16.25
N SER A 371 -14.49 20.90 -16.59
CA SER A 371 -15.39 21.79 -15.84
C SER A 371 -15.38 21.51 -14.34
N SER A 372 -15.51 22.55 -13.52
CA SER A 372 -15.54 22.49 -12.06
C SER A 372 -16.52 21.44 -11.51
N LYS A 373 -17.64 21.20 -12.20
CA LYS A 373 -18.63 20.18 -11.85
C LYS A 373 -18.05 18.76 -11.75
N TRP A 374 -17.09 18.38 -12.60
CA TRP A 374 -16.52 17.02 -12.60
C TRP A 374 -15.42 16.84 -11.57
N ARG A 375 -14.91 17.92 -10.98
CA ARG A 375 -13.80 17.87 -10.01
C ARG A 375 -14.18 17.18 -8.71
N ASN A 376 -15.46 17.21 -8.35
CA ASN A 376 -15.97 16.59 -7.14
C ASN A 376 -16.77 15.31 -7.43
N ILE A 377 -16.69 14.76 -8.65
CA ILE A 377 -17.45 13.55 -9.00
C ILE A 377 -16.55 12.34 -8.91
N ILE A 378 -16.99 11.34 -8.14
CA ILE A 378 -16.33 10.03 -8.05
C ILE A 378 -17.22 8.93 -8.65
N GLY A 379 -16.58 7.93 -9.25
CA GLY A 379 -17.25 6.80 -9.90
C GLY A 379 -17.57 5.64 -8.96
N TYR A 380 -18.24 4.62 -9.50
CA TYR A 380 -18.61 3.39 -8.79
C TYR A 380 -17.45 2.68 -8.07
N ILE A 381 -16.32 2.48 -8.76
CA ILE A 381 -15.15 1.79 -8.21
C ILE A 381 -14.47 2.63 -7.11
N GLU A 382 -14.41 3.94 -7.29
CA GLU A 382 -13.83 4.86 -6.30
C GLU A 382 -14.70 4.93 -5.03
N GLN A 383 -16.03 4.91 -5.15
CA GLN A 383 -16.94 4.78 -4.01
C GLN A 383 -16.73 3.47 -3.23
N LYS A 384 -16.64 2.32 -3.92
CA LYS A 384 -16.32 1.03 -3.29
C LYS A 384 -14.99 1.10 -2.53
N SER A 385 -13.98 1.68 -3.18
CA SER A 385 -12.66 1.90 -2.61
C SER A 385 -12.72 2.74 -1.33
N TRP A 386 -13.38 3.90 -1.38
CA TRP A 386 -13.49 4.82 -0.26
C TRP A 386 -14.27 4.20 0.90
N GLN A 387 -15.37 3.51 0.61
CA GLN A 387 -16.16 2.80 1.61
C GLN A 387 -15.30 1.74 2.32
N TYR A 388 -14.63 0.86 1.57
CA TYR A 388 -13.76 -0.16 2.16
C TYR A 388 -12.67 0.45 3.05
N LYS A 389 -11.93 1.44 2.53
CA LYS A 389 -10.87 2.13 3.28
C LYS A 389 -11.42 2.74 4.56
N SER A 390 -12.52 3.48 4.48
CA SER A 390 -13.12 4.17 5.63
C SER A 390 -13.54 3.20 6.75
N GLN A 391 -14.07 2.02 6.40
CA GLN A 391 -14.43 0.98 7.38
C GLN A 391 -13.21 0.44 8.12
N GLN A 392 -12.10 0.22 7.41
CA GLN A 392 -10.86 -0.28 8.03
C GLN A 392 -10.19 0.79 8.90
N LEU A 393 -10.17 2.04 8.43
CA LEU A 393 -9.68 3.16 9.22
C LEU A 393 -10.51 3.36 10.50
N GLU A 394 -11.84 3.33 10.40
CA GLU A 394 -12.74 3.46 11.57
C GLU A 394 -12.48 2.36 12.61
N ARG A 395 -12.21 1.13 12.17
CA ARG A 395 -11.85 0.02 13.07
C ARG A 395 -10.55 0.35 13.83
N LEU A 396 -9.50 0.76 13.12
CA LEU A 396 -8.20 1.09 13.73
C LEU A 396 -8.29 2.31 14.67
N ILE A 397 -8.97 3.37 14.23
CA ILE A 397 -9.17 4.61 15.01
C ILE A 397 -9.85 4.29 16.34
N LYS A 398 -10.87 3.43 16.35
CA LYS A 398 -11.56 3.00 17.57
C LYS A 398 -10.69 2.17 18.50
N GLU A 399 -9.98 1.19 17.97
CA GLU A 399 -9.15 0.29 18.79
C GLU A 399 -8.00 1.03 19.48
N LEU A 400 -7.41 2.02 18.81
CA LEU A 400 -6.31 2.80 19.37
C LEU A 400 -6.77 4.08 20.08
N GLY A 401 -8.04 4.47 19.95
CA GLY A 401 -8.55 5.74 20.47
C GLY A 401 -7.83 6.95 19.85
N LEU A 402 -7.67 6.96 18.53
CA LEU A 402 -6.98 8.05 17.83
C LEU A 402 -7.86 9.31 17.76
N GLU A 403 -7.26 10.47 18.03
CA GLU A 403 -7.94 11.77 18.00
C GLU A 403 -7.51 12.56 16.77
N LEU A 404 -8.14 12.27 15.63
CA LEU A 404 -7.75 12.87 14.35
C LEU A 404 -7.88 14.40 14.35
N ASN A 405 -6.89 15.08 13.78
CA ASN A 405 -6.92 16.53 13.58
C ASN A 405 -7.86 16.90 12.43
N THR A 406 -9.14 17.11 12.73
CA THR A 406 -10.17 17.46 11.76
C THR A 406 -9.90 18.78 11.05
N THR A 407 -9.22 19.73 11.70
CA THR A 407 -8.85 21.02 11.10
C THR A 407 -7.78 20.85 10.03
N LYS A 408 -6.76 20.01 10.28
CA LYS A 408 -5.74 19.65 9.29
C LYS A 408 -6.35 18.92 8.09
N LEU A 409 -7.27 18.00 8.34
CA LEU A 409 -7.88 17.17 7.29
C LEU A 409 -8.91 17.93 6.45
N GLY A 410 -9.57 18.95 6.99
CA GLY A 410 -10.54 19.77 6.27
C GLY A 410 -11.64 18.92 5.60
N ASN A 411 -11.95 19.21 4.33
CA ASN A 411 -12.98 18.47 3.59
C ASN A 411 -12.64 16.99 3.36
N ARG A 412 -11.38 16.57 3.49
CA ARG A 412 -11.00 15.15 3.39
C ARG A 412 -11.54 14.34 4.56
N TYR A 413 -11.68 14.97 5.74
CA TYR A 413 -12.33 14.33 6.88
C TYR A 413 -13.81 14.08 6.60
N GLU A 414 -14.52 15.09 6.08
CA GLU A 414 -15.95 14.97 5.74
C GLU A 414 -16.17 13.86 4.71
N ARG A 415 -15.36 13.83 3.62
CA ARG A 415 -15.42 12.75 2.62
C ARG A 415 -15.15 11.36 3.21
N TYR A 416 -14.23 11.26 4.15
CA TYR A 416 -13.99 10.02 4.89
C TYR A 416 -15.22 9.59 5.70
N LYS A 417 -15.89 10.52 6.39
CA LYS A 417 -17.11 10.23 7.15
C LYS A 417 -18.29 9.88 6.23
N ASP A 418 -18.43 10.58 5.11
CA ASP A 418 -19.43 10.29 4.08
C ASP A 418 -19.23 8.89 3.51
N ALA A 419 -17.99 8.55 3.15
CA ALA A 419 -17.63 7.22 2.65
C ALA A 419 -17.97 6.11 3.65
N LEU A 420 -17.72 6.34 4.94
CA LEU A 420 -18.09 5.41 6.01
C LEU A 420 -19.60 5.23 6.13
N ALA A 421 -20.37 6.29 5.85
CA ALA A 421 -21.83 6.31 5.95
C ALA A 421 -22.54 5.79 4.68
N ILE A 422 -21.81 5.46 3.60
CA ILE A 422 -22.39 4.94 2.36
C ILE A 422 -23.20 3.67 2.65
N LYS A 423 -24.49 3.70 2.30
CA LYS A 423 -25.40 2.55 2.36
C LYS A 423 -25.57 1.85 1.01
N GLU A 424 -25.48 2.62 -0.08
CA GLU A 424 -25.68 2.14 -1.45
C GLU A 424 -24.67 2.81 -2.37
N ILE A 425 -23.98 2.02 -3.19
CA ILE A 425 -23.01 2.50 -4.17
C ILE A 425 -23.75 2.92 -5.44
N GLN A 426 -23.57 4.16 -5.86
CA GLN A 426 -24.20 4.70 -7.06
C GLN A 426 -23.25 4.69 -8.25
N LYS A 427 -23.78 4.91 -9.46
CA LYS A 427 -22.96 4.99 -10.68
C LYS A 427 -21.91 6.12 -10.60
N VAL A 428 -22.34 7.29 -10.14
CA VAL A 428 -21.52 8.48 -9.88
C VAL A 428 -22.12 9.26 -8.71
N VAL A 429 -21.29 9.91 -7.90
CA VAL A 429 -21.73 10.81 -6.81
C VAL A 429 -20.86 12.05 -6.78
N GLU A 430 -21.43 13.17 -6.35
CA GLU A 430 -20.70 14.39 -6.01
C GLU A 430 -20.28 14.34 -4.53
N VAL A 431 -19.04 14.72 -4.22
CA VAL A 431 -18.47 14.70 -2.87
C VAL A 431 -18.11 16.11 -2.38
N ALA A 432 -18.02 16.26 -1.05
CA ALA A 432 -17.83 17.53 -0.35
C ALA A 432 -16.55 18.33 -0.72
#